data_AF-A0A7S1UM11-F1
#
_entry.id   AF-A0A7S1UM11-F1
#
_cell.length_a   1.000
_cell.length_b   1.000
_cell.length_c   1.000
_cell.angle_alpha   90.00
_cell.angle_beta   90.00
_cell.angle_gamma   90.00
#
_symmetry.space_group_name_H-M   'P 1'
#
loop_
_entity.id
_entity.type
_entity.pdbx_description
1 polymer ?
#
loop_
_entity_poly.entity_id
_entity_poly.type
_entity_poly.pdbx_seq_one_letter_code
_entity_poly.pdbx_strand_id
1 'polypeptide(L)'
;TTFRGWIIPPAPGVMERTNGGKAYYFDAGASSWDQGAGGPSLSYFVNMWQRHGLVFDDIYAFEMTTPEQEFYETVPDEYHYTMHYKQCAVSSHPDEHSEENPFLPILIHEMTQPDDYV
;
A
#
# COMPACT_ATOMS: atom_id res chain seq x y z
N THR A 1 -7.62 21.76 6.21
CA THR A 1 -6.90 21.18 7.37
C THR A 1 -5.56 20.68 6.87
N THR A 2 -4.45 21.16 7.42
CA THR A 2 -3.09 20.77 6.99
C THR A 2 -2.66 19.55 7.77
N PHE A 3 -2.58 18.40 7.10
CA PHE A 3 -1.99 17.18 7.68
C PHE A 3 -0.52 17.45 8.04
N ARG A 4 -0.11 17.07 9.25
CA ARG A 4 1.27 17.10 9.73
C ARG A 4 1.65 15.70 10.19
N GLY A 5 2.17 14.90 9.27
CA GLY A 5 2.90 13.67 9.58
C GLY A 5 4.40 13.90 9.38
N TRP A 6 5.22 13.29 10.24
CA TRP A 6 6.67 13.21 10.04
C TRP A 6 7.01 11.74 9.86
N ILE A 7 7.50 11.36 8.70
CA ILE A 7 8.05 10.02 8.47
C ILE A 7 9.55 10.18 8.27
N ILE A 8 10.34 9.44 9.05
CA ILE A 8 11.79 9.42 8.93
C ILE A 8 12.12 8.23 8.03
N PRO A 9 12.54 8.45 6.77
CA PRO A 9 13.01 7.36 5.94
C PRO A 9 14.24 6.72 6.59
N PRO A 10 14.43 5.39 6.48
CA PRO A 10 15.63 4.73 6.97
C PRO A 10 16.87 5.34 6.32
N ALA A 11 17.97 5.40 7.07
CA ALA A 11 19.20 6.02 6.60
C ALA A 11 19.72 5.35 5.31
N PRO A 12 20.30 6.11 4.36
CA PRO A 12 20.92 5.54 3.17
C PRO A 12 21.99 4.53 3.56
N GLY A 13 21.86 3.28 3.09
CA GLY A 13 22.78 2.17 3.40
C GLY A 13 22.16 1.00 4.19
N VAL A 14 20.92 1.13 4.68
CA VAL A 14 20.17 -0.02 5.23
C VAL A 14 19.69 -0.98 4.14
N MET A 15 19.59 -0.51 2.88
CA MET A 15 19.02 -1.28 1.76
C MET A 15 20.01 -2.21 1.02
N GLU A 16 21.32 -2.16 1.33
CA GLU A 16 22.32 -2.95 0.60
C GLU A 16 22.55 -4.38 1.13
N ARG A 17 21.84 -4.80 2.18
CA ARG A 17 22.10 -6.10 2.79
C ARG A 17 20.85 -6.89 3.04
N THR A 18 20.31 -7.53 2.03
CA THR A 18 19.46 -8.68 2.31
C THR A 18 19.39 -9.67 1.16
N ASN A 19 20.23 -10.70 1.28
CA ASN A 19 19.97 -12.04 0.76
C ASN A 19 18.96 -12.73 1.71
N GLY A 20 17.79 -12.10 1.95
CA GLY A 20 16.87 -12.33 3.08
C GLY A 20 16.28 -11.03 3.64
N GLY A 21 15.50 -10.32 2.82
CA GLY A 21 14.94 -8.94 2.98
C GLY A 21 14.31 -8.62 4.32
N LYS A 22 14.56 -7.43 4.89
CA LYS A 22 13.56 -6.76 5.73
C LYS A 22 12.66 -6.00 4.78
N ALA A 23 11.38 -6.32 4.77
CA ALA A 23 10.39 -5.55 4.03
C ALA A 23 9.94 -4.33 4.85
N TYR A 24 9.56 -3.28 4.13
CA TYR A 24 9.01 -2.05 4.70
C TYR A 24 7.59 -1.89 4.18
N TYR A 25 6.62 -1.95 5.08
CA TYR A 25 5.21 -1.79 4.79
C TYR A 25 4.79 -0.37 5.13
N PHE A 26 3.86 0.17 4.36
CA PHE A 26 3.34 1.52 4.56
C PHE A 26 1.82 1.47 4.46
N ASP A 27 1.13 1.94 5.50
CA ASP A 27 -0.30 2.22 5.40
C ASP A 27 -0.51 3.54 4.65
N ALA A 28 -0.97 3.45 3.40
CA ALA A 28 -1.27 4.62 2.58
C ALA A 28 -2.58 5.31 3.01
N GLY A 29 -3.49 4.63 3.72
CA GLY A 29 -4.83 5.15 3.98
C GLY A 29 -5.59 5.53 2.70
N ALA A 30 -5.24 4.92 1.56
CA ALA A 30 -5.74 5.22 0.23
C ALA A 30 -5.92 3.91 -0.54
N SER A 31 -7.00 3.81 -1.32
CA SER A 31 -7.32 2.61 -2.10
C SER A 31 -7.55 2.87 -3.59
N SER A 32 -7.59 4.15 -4.00
CA SER A 32 -7.72 4.58 -5.39
C SER A 32 -6.42 5.21 -5.89
N TRP A 33 -6.13 5.03 -7.17
CA TRP A 33 -4.87 5.49 -7.76
C TRP A 33 -4.79 7.01 -7.92
N ASP A 34 -5.82 7.62 -8.50
CA ASP A 34 -5.86 9.03 -8.90
C ASP A 34 -6.80 9.87 -8.01
N GLN A 35 -7.80 9.25 -7.42
CA GLN A 35 -8.77 9.87 -6.53
C GLN A 35 -8.38 9.64 -5.07
N GLY A 36 -8.75 10.56 -4.20
CA GLY A 36 -8.72 10.35 -2.76
C GLY A 36 -9.98 10.97 -2.19
N ALA A 37 -10.61 10.30 -1.21
CA ALA A 37 -11.84 10.77 -0.56
C ALA A 37 -11.58 11.98 0.37
N GLY A 38 -10.96 13.05 -0.17
CA GLY A 38 -10.44 14.20 0.57
C GLY A 38 -9.02 14.01 1.14
N GLY A 39 -8.37 12.88 0.87
CA GLY A 39 -7.00 12.53 1.27
C GLY A 39 -6.06 12.28 0.08
N PRO A 40 -4.80 11.87 0.32
CA PRO A 40 -3.86 11.53 -0.75
C PRO A 40 -4.24 10.21 -1.44
N SER A 41 -4.04 10.13 -2.76
CA SER A 41 -4.25 8.93 -3.58
C SER A 41 -3.02 8.02 -3.57
N LEU A 42 -3.10 6.78 -4.09
CA LEU A 42 -1.91 5.91 -4.18
C LEU A 42 -0.79 6.56 -5.01
N SER A 43 -1.14 7.24 -6.11
CA SER A 43 -0.16 8.00 -6.90
C SER A 43 0.54 9.11 -6.11
N TYR A 44 -0.14 9.75 -5.15
CA TYR A 44 0.53 10.70 -4.26
C TYR A 44 1.62 10.02 -3.44
N PHE A 45 1.33 8.87 -2.82
CA PHE A 45 2.30 8.16 -2.00
C PHE A 45 3.48 7.65 -2.82
N VAL A 46 3.20 6.99 -3.95
CA VAL A 46 4.22 6.52 -4.89
C VAL A 46 5.15 7.67 -5.29
N ASN A 47 4.59 8.78 -5.76
CA ASN A 47 5.39 9.94 -6.18
C ASN A 47 6.17 10.58 -5.02
N MET A 48 5.61 10.61 -3.82
CA MET A 48 6.26 11.18 -2.65
C MET A 48 7.48 10.36 -2.25
N TRP A 49 7.35 9.03 -2.18
CA TRP A 49 8.44 8.12 -1.82
C TRP A 49 9.50 8.00 -2.91
N GLN A 50 9.09 8.03 -4.17
CA GLN A 50 10.02 8.02 -5.31
C GLN A 50 10.97 9.23 -5.28
N ARG A 51 10.51 10.41 -4.83
CA ARG A 51 11.37 11.59 -4.64
C ARG A 51 12.45 11.39 -3.56
N HIS A 52 12.25 10.42 -2.68
CA HIS A 52 13.22 10.02 -1.66
C HIS A 52 14.04 8.79 -2.06
N GLY A 53 13.94 8.34 -3.32
CA GLY A 53 14.66 7.18 -3.84
C GLY A 53 14.08 5.84 -3.40
N LEU A 54 12.85 5.82 -2.86
CA LEU A 54 12.14 4.61 -2.48
C LEU A 54 11.10 4.27 -3.55
N VAL A 55 11.20 3.08 -4.11
CA VAL A 55 10.25 2.53 -5.09
C VAL A 55 9.58 1.33 -4.46
N PHE A 56 8.26 1.24 -4.60
CA PHE A 56 7.50 0.11 -4.06
C PHE A 56 7.65 -1.11 -4.96
N ASP A 57 7.96 -2.25 -4.35
CA ASP A 57 7.97 -3.56 -5.01
C ASP A 57 6.54 -4.06 -5.24
N ASP A 58 5.65 -3.84 -4.27
CA ASP A 58 4.24 -4.23 -4.31
C ASP A 58 3.34 -3.12 -3.73
N ILE A 59 2.16 -2.94 -4.33
CA ILE A 59 1.12 -1.99 -3.90
C ILE A 59 -0.20 -2.75 -3.81
N TYR A 60 -0.80 -2.81 -2.62
CA TYR A 60 -2.08 -3.48 -2.38
C TYR A 60 -3.19 -2.46 -2.22
N ALA A 61 -4.24 -2.59 -3.03
CA ALA A 61 -5.37 -1.67 -3.05
C ALA A 61 -6.68 -2.44 -2.83
N PHE A 62 -7.40 -2.10 -1.76
CA PHE A 62 -8.70 -2.69 -1.41
C PHE A 62 -9.78 -1.63 -1.51
N GLU A 63 -10.66 -1.74 -2.49
CA GLU A 63 -11.73 -0.77 -2.73
C GLU A 63 -13.03 -1.49 -3.11
N MET A 64 -14.18 -1.02 -2.62
CA MET A 64 -15.43 -1.79 -2.68
C MET A 64 -16.20 -1.62 -3.99
N THR A 65 -16.09 -0.48 -4.66
CA THR A 65 -17.09 0.00 -5.63
C THR A 65 -16.60 0.09 -7.07
N THR A 66 -15.34 0.41 -7.29
CA THR A 66 -14.69 0.55 -8.59
C THR A 66 -14.45 -0.82 -9.21
N PRO A 67 -14.96 -1.11 -10.41
CA PRO A 67 -14.58 -2.32 -11.14
C PRO A 67 -13.08 -2.37 -11.39
N GLU A 68 -12.49 -3.57 -11.31
CA GLU A 68 -11.05 -3.78 -11.52
C GLU A 68 -10.53 -3.14 -12.81
N GLN A 69 -11.25 -3.32 -13.92
CA GLN A 69 -10.87 -2.72 -15.20
C GLN A 69 -10.80 -1.18 -15.11
N GLU A 70 -11.82 -0.54 -14.51
CA GLU A 70 -11.86 0.91 -14.35
C GLU A 70 -10.74 1.40 -13.42
N PHE A 71 -10.39 0.62 -12.40
CA PHE A 71 -9.24 0.92 -11.54
C PHE A 71 -7.94 0.91 -12.34
N TYR A 72 -7.64 -0.17 -13.08
CA TYR A 72 -6.39 -0.28 -13.84
C TYR A 72 -6.28 0.73 -15.00
N GLU A 73 -7.40 1.23 -15.54
CA GLU A 73 -7.41 2.34 -16.50
C GLU A 73 -6.83 3.64 -15.92
N THR A 74 -6.84 3.80 -14.59
CA THR A 74 -6.25 4.97 -13.91
C THR A 74 -4.77 4.77 -13.55
N VAL A 75 -4.29 3.53 -13.50
CA VAL A 75 -2.92 3.18 -13.11
C VAL A 75 -2.00 3.24 -14.34
N PRO A 76 -0.86 3.95 -14.31
CA PRO A 76 0.14 3.91 -15.37
C PRO A 76 0.68 2.50 -15.58
N ASP A 77 0.93 2.14 -16.84
CA ASP A 77 1.39 0.81 -17.25
C ASP A 77 2.62 0.31 -16.45
N GLU A 78 3.54 1.22 -16.08
CA GLU A 78 4.72 0.84 -15.30
C GLU A 78 4.42 0.27 -13.91
N TYR A 79 3.23 0.52 -13.36
CA TYR A 79 2.80 0.02 -12.04
C TYR A 79 1.84 -1.17 -12.14
N HIS A 80 1.41 -1.59 -13.33
CA HIS A 80 0.43 -2.69 -13.46
C HIS A 80 0.94 -4.00 -12.85
N TYR A 81 2.25 -4.27 -12.95
CA TYR A 81 2.86 -5.48 -12.40
C TYR A 81 3.15 -5.41 -10.90
N THR A 82 3.22 -4.22 -10.31
CA THR A 82 3.40 -4.02 -8.87
C THR A 82 2.08 -3.83 -8.14
N MET A 83 0.99 -3.58 -8.87
CA MET A 83 -0.32 -3.29 -8.33
C MET A 83 -1.16 -4.56 -8.16
N HIS A 84 -1.60 -4.80 -6.93
CA HIS A 84 -2.49 -5.89 -6.53
C HIS A 84 -3.82 -5.29 -6.07
N TYR A 85 -4.76 -5.16 -7.01
CA TYR A 85 -6.08 -4.62 -6.72
C TYR A 85 -7.05 -5.72 -6.27
N LYS A 86 -7.92 -5.38 -5.32
CA LYS A 86 -9.02 -6.24 -4.91
C LYS A 86 -10.29 -5.42 -4.72
N GLN A 87 -11.31 -5.75 -5.53
CA GLN A 87 -12.62 -5.13 -5.42
C GLN A 87 -13.40 -5.72 -4.23
N CYS A 88 -13.17 -5.22 -3.03
CA CYS A 88 -13.90 -5.64 -1.83
C CYS A 88 -13.97 -4.59 -0.72
N ALA A 89 -14.88 -4.81 0.22
CA ALA A 89 -14.89 -4.07 1.48
C ALA A 89 -13.83 -4.63 2.42
N VAL A 90 -13.08 -3.75 3.09
CA VAL A 90 -12.24 -4.13 4.23
C VAL A 90 -13.11 -4.24 5.47
N SER A 91 -12.98 -5.33 6.22
CA SER A 91 -13.68 -5.48 7.48
C SER A 91 -13.10 -4.56 8.55
N SER A 92 -13.96 -4.16 9.50
CA SER A 92 -13.58 -3.42 10.71
C SER A 92 -13.39 -4.34 11.94
N HIS A 93 -13.68 -5.64 11.81
CA HIS A 93 -13.68 -6.61 12.89
C HIS A 93 -12.92 -7.89 12.51
N PRO A 94 -12.04 -8.42 13.39
CA PRO A 94 -11.19 -9.58 13.06
C PRO A 94 -11.99 -10.87 12.82
N ASP A 95 -13.15 -11.02 13.45
CA ASP A 95 -14.06 -12.16 13.36
C ASP A 95 -14.84 -12.23 12.03
N GLU A 96 -14.80 -11.16 11.24
CA GLU A 96 -15.38 -11.11 9.89
C GLU A 96 -14.31 -11.33 8.79
N HIS A 97 -13.05 -11.54 9.16
CA HIS A 97 -11.96 -11.75 8.22
C HIS A 97 -12.25 -12.94 7.29
N SER A 98 -12.24 -12.67 6.00
CA SER A 98 -12.31 -13.68 4.95
C SER A 98 -11.51 -13.24 3.73
N GLU A 99 -11.37 -14.13 2.76
CA GLU A 99 -10.83 -13.76 1.46
C GLU A 99 -11.68 -12.66 0.80
N GLU A 100 -13.00 -12.69 0.91
CA GLU A 100 -13.88 -11.71 0.26
C GLU A 100 -13.98 -10.40 1.04
N ASN A 101 -13.78 -10.40 2.35
CA ASN A 101 -13.83 -9.22 3.22
C ASN A 101 -12.65 -9.25 4.21
N PRO A 102 -11.44 -8.83 3.78
CA PRO A 102 -10.26 -8.97 4.60
C PRO A 102 -10.23 -7.97 5.76
N PHE A 103 -9.68 -8.38 6.90
CA PHE A 103 -9.31 -7.49 7.99
C PHE A 103 -7.81 -7.19 7.85
N LEU A 104 -7.47 -5.95 7.48
CA LEU A 104 -6.10 -5.59 7.09
C LEU A 104 -5.02 -5.94 8.13
N PRO A 105 -5.25 -5.79 9.46
CA PRO A 105 -4.26 -6.21 10.45
C PRO A 105 -3.89 -7.70 10.40
N ILE A 106 -4.81 -8.59 10.01
CA ILE A 106 -4.49 -10.02 9.81
C ILE A 106 -3.66 -10.19 8.54
N LEU A 107 -4.03 -9.58 7.42
CA LEU A 107 -3.26 -9.65 6.19
C LEU A 107 -1.82 -9.13 6.37
N ILE A 108 -1.66 -8.00 7.03
CA ILE A 108 -0.34 -7.44 7.35
C ILE A 108 0.46 -8.44 8.20
N HIS A 109 -0.17 -9.05 9.21
CA HIS A 109 0.50 -10.06 10.02
C HIS A 109 0.93 -11.30 9.22
N GLU A 110 0.10 -11.76 8.27
CA GLU A 110 0.41 -12.91 7.41
C GLU A 110 1.50 -12.62 6.38
N MET A 111 1.58 -11.38 5.91
CA MET A 111 2.54 -10.95 4.89
C MET A 111 3.90 -10.56 5.46
N THR A 112 3.96 -10.23 6.76
CA THR A 112 5.18 -9.73 7.42
C THR A 112 5.96 -10.86 8.11
N GLN A 113 7.26 -10.66 8.22
CA GLN A 113 8.17 -11.44 9.04
C GLN A 113 8.51 -10.66 10.33
N PRO A 114 8.98 -11.34 11.40
CA PRO A 114 9.32 -10.66 12.67
C PRO A 114 10.33 -9.51 12.57
N ASP A 115 11.12 -9.48 11.49
CA ASP A 115 12.16 -8.49 11.26
C ASP A 115 11.73 -7.35 10.32
N ASP A 116 10.51 -7.40 9.79
CA ASP A 116 9.96 -6.37 8.90
C ASP A 116 9.55 -5.12 9.68
N TYR A 117 9.49 -4.01 8.97
CA TYR A 117 9.00 -2.75 9.49
C TYR A 117 7.62 -2.46 8.91
N VAL A 118 6.63 -2.26 9.79
CA VAL A 118 5.26 -1.83 9.47
C VAL A 118 5.02 -0.45 10.05
#